data_AF-A0A8S3Q383-F1
#
_entry.id   AF-A0A8S3Q383-F1
#
_cell.length_a   1.000
_cell.length_b   1.000
_cell.length_c   1.000
_cell.angle_alpha   90.00
_cell.angle_beta   90.00
_cell.angle_gamma   90.00
#
_symmetry.space_group_name_H-M   'P 1'
#
loop_
_entity.id
_entity.type
_entity.pdbx_description
1 polymer ?
#
loop_
_entity_poly.entity_id
_entity_poly.type
_entity_poly.pdbx_seq_one_letter_code
_entity_poly.pdbx_strand_id
1 'polypeptide(L)'
;MLDHVVLHPPIKKTKSFGIRDKSNVASLLIILYQNNLEYITEIIKSLLKELVEKSVEGKHPKLMLRRTESVVEKLLANWLALCMYKNLEESTGSSLYLLYQAIKFQVVKGPVDAVTGDARYSLSEDRLLRTENRLEPVTITLNVEYEGKKYKCRCLDCDTITQAKDKMLDVIYRNIPYSTRPAGEDLDLDWVNENKTLQDEDNLKWKDNGWKQINMLKDYKLCNGADVVLTQYQKCRTLPRSPNGFYNREAVPITRTDSEVGTKYWHLVKQPDDAQTKGLSSEIYLTRLLATKGTLKQYIDDFIKTVLTASPNMLPVIKYLFDFLDDAAKQHNITDPEVAYTWKCNSLLLRFWVNIIKNPDFVFDIHKTNIVDSCLSVVAQCFMDSCSTSDQNLSKDSPSNKLLFAKDIPVFKKSVSKYFEDIQRMPAVSDQDLNAYLAEVSRMSTNYFTKDNALFELYSYVQKYSNEINESLEADSLTKAQQFPDRLGNVITNMEGPSNVGMAYV
;
A
#
# COMPACT_ATOMS: atom_id res chain seq x y z
N MET A 1 -18.84 -3.49 24.31
CA MET A 1 -18.40 -2.38 25.19
C MET A 1 -17.70 -1.26 24.41
N LEU A 2 -16.71 -1.53 23.54
CA LEU A 2 -16.04 -0.51 22.72
C LEU A 2 -16.92 0.12 21.61
N ASP A 3 -17.97 -0.56 21.10
CA ASP A 3 -18.89 0.02 20.10
C ASP A 3 -19.91 0.99 20.71
N HIS A 4 -20.50 0.63 21.85
CA HIS A 4 -21.50 1.46 22.52
C HIS A 4 -20.92 2.73 23.16
N VAL A 5 -19.69 2.62 23.68
CA VAL A 5 -19.05 3.70 24.44
C VAL A 5 -18.26 4.66 23.53
N VAL A 6 -17.80 4.23 22.34
CA VAL A 6 -16.97 5.06 21.44
C VAL A 6 -17.53 5.23 20.01
N LEU A 7 -18.52 4.44 19.55
CA LEU A 7 -18.79 4.30 18.10
C LEU A 7 -20.22 4.41 17.61
N HIS A 8 -21.19 4.44 18.52
CA HIS A 8 -22.55 4.84 18.22
C HIS A 8 -22.97 5.96 19.18
N PRO A 9 -22.62 7.24 18.88
CA PRO A 9 -23.23 8.32 19.64
C PRO A 9 -24.74 8.23 19.42
N PRO A 10 -25.58 8.27 20.47
CA PRO A 10 -27.00 8.51 20.28
C PRO A 10 -27.13 9.79 19.45
N ILE A 11 -27.97 9.72 18.41
CA ILE A 11 -28.15 10.76 17.38
C ILE A 11 -28.77 12.01 18.02
N LYS A 12 -27.99 12.76 18.80
CA LYS A 12 -28.31 14.10 19.30
C LYS A 12 -27.01 14.91 19.42
N LYS A 13 -26.70 15.63 18.34
CA LYS A 13 -25.76 16.77 18.27
C LYS A 13 -24.30 16.52 18.74
N THR A 14 -23.65 15.43 18.31
CA THR A 14 -22.22 15.22 18.58
C THR A 14 -21.32 15.73 17.44
N LYS A 15 -20.11 16.21 17.80
CA LYS A 15 -19.03 16.53 16.84
C LYS A 15 -18.69 15.27 16.05
N SER A 16 -18.65 15.33 14.71
CA SER A 16 -18.60 14.13 13.87
C SER A 16 -17.40 13.22 14.20
N PHE A 17 -17.67 11.91 14.39
CA PHE A 17 -16.67 10.86 14.57
C PHE A 17 -16.45 10.19 13.20
N GLY A 18 -15.40 10.61 12.51
CA GLY A 18 -15.15 10.29 11.11
C GLY A 18 -14.48 8.94 10.87
N ILE A 19 -14.32 8.57 9.60
CA ILE A 19 -13.59 7.36 9.18
C ILE A 19 -12.14 7.39 9.69
N ARG A 20 -11.52 8.58 9.72
CA ARG A 20 -10.16 8.76 10.27
C ARG A 20 -10.10 8.46 11.76
N ASP A 21 -11.07 8.96 12.54
CA ASP A 21 -11.14 8.72 13.99
C ASP A 21 -11.30 7.23 14.29
N LYS A 22 -12.20 6.54 13.56
CA LYS A 22 -12.35 5.08 13.62
C LYS A 22 -11.02 4.37 13.36
N SER A 23 -10.32 4.79 12.32
CA SER A 23 -9.04 4.18 11.95
C SER A 23 -7.96 4.38 13.02
N ASN A 24 -7.91 5.58 13.60
CA ASN A 24 -6.96 5.94 14.63
C ASN A 24 -7.23 5.15 15.91
N VAL A 25 -8.45 5.19 16.44
CA VAL A 25 -8.84 4.45 17.66
C VAL A 25 -8.55 2.97 17.53
N ALA A 26 -8.91 2.34 16.40
CA ALA A 26 -8.59 0.93 16.16
C ALA A 26 -7.08 0.64 16.22
N SER A 27 -6.26 1.51 15.64
CA SER A 27 -4.81 1.32 15.60
C SER A 27 -4.17 1.54 16.96
N LEU A 28 -4.63 2.54 17.72
CA LEU A 28 -4.20 2.79 19.10
C LEU A 28 -4.54 1.62 20.02
N LEU A 29 -5.76 1.06 19.92
CA LEU A 29 -6.16 -0.11 20.71
C LEU A 29 -5.28 -1.33 20.41
N ILE A 30 -4.96 -1.59 19.14
CA ILE A 30 -4.05 -2.69 18.78
C ILE A 30 -2.67 -2.46 19.39
N ILE A 31 -2.12 -1.24 19.34
CA ILE A 31 -0.81 -0.92 19.94
C ILE A 31 -0.82 -1.17 21.46
N LEU A 32 -1.90 -0.79 22.16
CA LEU A 32 -2.00 -1.00 23.61
C LEU A 32 -2.06 -2.49 23.97
N TYR A 33 -2.82 -3.26 23.20
CA TYR A 33 -3.12 -4.66 23.48
C TYR A 33 -2.29 -5.68 22.69
N GLN A 34 -1.31 -5.27 21.87
CA GLN A 34 -0.51 -6.22 21.07
C GLN A 34 0.29 -7.23 21.91
N ASN A 35 0.61 -6.93 23.18
CA ASN A 35 1.23 -7.90 24.10
C ASN A 35 0.20 -8.91 24.70
N ASN A 36 -1.09 -8.73 24.43
CA ASN A 36 -2.17 -9.59 24.89
C ASN A 36 -3.20 -9.75 23.76
N LEU A 37 -2.77 -10.41 22.67
CA LEU A 37 -3.62 -10.61 21.50
C LEU A 37 -4.81 -11.54 21.77
N GLU A 38 -4.75 -12.39 22.80
CA GLU A 38 -5.91 -13.17 23.26
C GLU A 38 -7.06 -12.23 23.66
N TYR A 39 -6.78 -11.25 24.53
CA TYR A 39 -7.80 -10.30 24.97
C TYR A 39 -8.38 -9.45 23.84
N ILE A 40 -7.54 -8.94 22.93
CA ILE A 40 -8.05 -8.15 21.79
C ILE A 40 -8.84 -9.02 20.81
N THR A 41 -8.53 -10.31 20.69
CA THR A 41 -9.30 -11.25 19.86
C THR A 41 -10.70 -11.44 20.41
N GLU A 42 -10.88 -11.57 21.73
CA GLU A 42 -12.22 -11.66 22.35
C GLU A 42 -13.02 -10.35 22.22
N ILE A 43 -12.35 -9.20 22.26
CA ILE A 43 -12.98 -7.91 21.94
C ILE A 43 -13.46 -7.91 20.48
N ILE A 44 -12.59 -8.27 19.53
CA ILE A 44 -12.93 -8.29 18.10
C ILE A 44 -14.07 -9.25 17.83
N LYS A 45 -14.04 -10.46 18.40
CA LYS A 45 -15.11 -11.47 18.29
C LYS A 45 -16.45 -10.93 18.78
N SER A 46 -16.46 -10.29 19.94
CA SER A 46 -17.67 -9.70 20.52
C SER A 46 -18.24 -8.59 19.62
N LEU A 47 -17.38 -7.69 19.14
CA LEU A 47 -17.77 -6.60 18.25
C LEU A 47 -18.20 -7.09 16.85
N LEU A 48 -17.57 -8.14 16.33
CA LEU A 48 -17.96 -8.74 15.06
C LEU A 48 -19.33 -9.42 15.18
N LYS A 49 -19.65 -10.02 16.32
CA LYS A 49 -20.97 -10.58 16.59
C LYS A 49 -22.05 -9.47 16.55
N GLU A 50 -21.82 -8.35 17.23
CA GLU A 50 -22.72 -7.18 17.16
C GLU A 50 -22.86 -6.67 15.71
N LEU A 51 -21.77 -6.66 14.92
CA LEU A 51 -21.81 -6.25 13.52
C LEU A 51 -22.62 -7.22 12.65
N VAL A 52 -22.52 -8.52 12.89
CA VAL A 52 -23.35 -9.55 12.22
C VAL A 52 -24.82 -9.31 12.53
N GLU A 53 -25.17 -9.15 13.81
CA GLU A 53 -26.55 -8.91 14.26
C GLU A 53 -27.14 -7.67 13.54
N LYS A 54 -26.44 -6.53 13.59
CA LYS A 54 -26.86 -5.29 12.90
C LYS A 54 -27.04 -5.49 11.39
N SER A 55 -26.14 -6.23 10.76
CA SER A 55 -26.16 -6.48 9.31
C SER A 55 -27.35 -7.35 8.88
N VAL A 56 -27.67 -8.37 9.69
CA VAL A 56 -28.81 -9.25 9.48
C VAL A 56 -30.13 -8.51 9.73
N GLU A 57 -30.24 -7.75 10.83
CA GLU A 57 -31.41 -6.93 11.15
C GLU A 57 -31.67 -5.87 10.08
N GLY A 58 -30.61 -5.26 9.55
CA GLY A 58 -30.66 -4.31 8.44
C GLY A 58 -31.03 -4.93 7.08
N LYS A 59 -31.29 -6.24 7.01
CA LYS A 59 -31.64 -6.99 5.78
C LYS A 59 -30.62 -6.87 4.64
N HIS A 60 -29.37 -6.55 4.98
CA HIS A 60 -28.29 -6.43 4.01
C HIS A 60 -27.05 -7.24 4.41
N PRO A 61 -27.20 -8.55 4.75
CA PRO A 61 -26.10 -9.34 5.29
C PRO A 61 -24.89 -9.41 4.36
N LYS A 62 -25.08 -9.46 3.03
CA LYS A 62 -23.98 -9.45 2.04
C LYS A 62 -23.11 -8.19 2.04
N LEU A 63 -23.58 -7.08 2.63
CA LEU A 63 -22.81 -5.83 2.70
C LEU A 63 -21.89 -5.74 3.93
N MET A 64 -21.97 -6.69 4.85
CA MET A 64 -21.11 -6.74 6.03
C MET A 64 -19.62 -6.76 5.64
N LEU A 65 -18.80 -5.98 6.34
CA LEU A 65 -17.36 -5.85 6.11
C LEU A 65 -16.98 -5.32 4.71
N ARG A 66 -17.94 -4.88 3.88
CA ARG A 66 -17.66 -4.40 2.51
C ARG A 66 -17.01 -3.01 2.52
N ARG A 67 -17.38 -2.17 3.48
CA ARG A 67 -16.84 -0.82 3.67
C ARG A 67 -16.14 -0.76 5.03
N THR A 68 -15.65 0.41 5.42
CA THR A 68 -15.15 0.63 6.78
C THR A 68 -16.04 1.68 7.41
N GLU A 69 -17.05 1.20 8.11
CA GLU A 69 -18.10 2.00 8.73
C GLU A 69 -18.04 1.91 10.27
N SER A 70 -17.25 0.98 10.81
CA SER A 70 -17.04 0.74 12.24
C SER A 70 -15.54 0.64 12.59
N VAL A 71 -15.20 0.70 13.88
CA VAL A 71 -13.82 0.41 14.35
C VAL A 71 -13.50 -1.07 14.25
N VAL A 72 -14.46 -1.97 14.47
CA VAL A 72 -14.18 -3.42 14.44
C VAL A 72 -13.64 -3.86 13.09
N GLU A 73 -14.10 -3.26 11.99
CA GLU A 73 -13.56 -3.49 10.65
C GLU A 73 -12.08 -3.10 10.51
N LYS A 74 -11.65 -2.03 11.21
CA LYS A 74 -10.23 -1.63 11.25
C LYS A 74 -9.43 -2.45 12.26
N LEU A 75 -10.00 -2.77 13.43
CA LEU A 75 -9.39 -3.67 14.40
C LEU A 75 -9.08 -5.02 13.75
N LEU A 76 -10.04 -5.60 13.02
CA LEU A 76 -9.86 -6.83 12.27
C LEU A 76 -8.72 -6.71 11.25
N ALA A 77 -8.66 -5.61 10.50
CA ALA A 77 -7.58 -5.40 9.53
C ALA A 77 -6.20 -5.35 10.20
N ASN A 78 -6.08 -4.63 11.31
CA ASN A 78 -4.83 -4.48 12.06
C ASN A 78 -4.44 -5.78 12.79
N TRP A 79 -5.42 -6.51 13.34
CA TRP A 79 -5.22 -7.83 13.95
C TRP A 79 -4.73 -8.84 12.93
N LEU A 80 -5.36 -8.89 11.74
CA LEU A 80 -4.88 -9.71 10.63
C LEU A 80 -3.46 -9.31 10.22
N ALA A 81 -3.12 -8.02 10.20
CA ALA A 81 -1.76 -7.59 9.86
C ALA A 81 -0.70 -8.17 10.82
N LEU A 82 -0.95 -8.13 12.14
CA LEU A 82 -0.07 -8.75 13.13
C LEU A 82 -0.02 -10.27 12.96
N CYS A 83 -1.19 -10.90 12.89
CA CYS A 83 -1.27 -12.36 12.83
C CYS A 83 -0.75 -12.94 11.51
N MET A 84 -0.72 -12.19 10.41
CA MET A 84 -0.23 -12.67 9.11
C MET A 84 1.24 -12.34 8.87
N TYR A 85 1.87 -11.52 9.72
CA TYR A 85 3.23 -11.02 9.48
C TYR A 85 4.25 -12.14 9.28
N LYS A 86 4.28 -13.14 10.18
CA LYS A 86 5.18 -14.29 10.06
C LYS A 86 4.95 -15.10 8.78
N ASN A 87 3.71 -15.24 8.35
CA ASN A 87 3.39 -15.91 7.08
C ASN A 87 3.89 -15.12 5.86
N LEU A 88 3.80 -13.79 5.89
CA LEU A 88 4.40 -12.93 4.88
C LEU A 88 5.93 -13.11 4.86
N GLU A 89 6.57 -13.13 6.03
CA GLU A 89 8.02 -13.27 6.15
C GLU A 89 8.51 -14.65 5.63
N GLU A 90 7.85 -15.74 6.03
CA GLU A 90 8.36 -17.10 5.82
C GLU A 90 7.83 -17.78 4.54
N SER A 91 6.67 -17.36 4.01
CA SER A 91 5.97 -18.11 2.96
C SER A 91 5.56 -17.24 1.78
N THR A 92 4.65 -16.29 1.99
CA THR A 92 3.96 -15.56 0.91
C THR A 92 4.72 -14.34 0.41
N GLY A 93 5.63 -13.77 1.21
CA GLY A 93 6.40 -12.59 0.82
C GLY A 93 7.33 -12.85 -0.35
N SER A 94 7.88 -14.06 -0.48
CA SER A 94 8.76 -14.40 -1.61
C SER A 94 8.04 -14.27 -2.96
N SER A 95 6.83 -14.80 -3.09
CA SER A 95 6.05 -14.72 -4.33
C SER A 95 5.52 -13.29 -4.57
N LEU A 96 5.16 -12.55 -3.53
CA LEU A 96 4.80 -11.12 -3.63
C LEU A 96 5.97 -10.28 -4.15
N TYR A 97 7.17 -10.49 -3.59
CA TYR A 97 8.37 -9.77 -4.00
C TYR A 97 8.75 -10.10 -5.45
N LEU A 98 8.65 -11.37 -5.86
CA LEU A 98 8.87 -11.78 -7.25
C LEU A 98 7.86 -11.13 -8.21
N LEU A 99 6.58 -11.05 -7.83
CA LEU A 99 5.56 -10.33 -8.60
C LEU A 99 5.91 -8.85 -8.76
N TYR A 100 6.25 -8.16 -7.66
CA TYR A 100 6.68 -6.77 -7.69
C TYR A 100 7.91 -6.57 -8.60
N GLN A 101 8.95 -7.41 -8.43
CA GLN A 101 10.18 -7.33 -9.20
C GLN A 101 9.93 -7.62 -10.69
N ALA A 102 9.09 -8.60 -11.02
CA ALA A 102 8.72 -8.90 -12.40
C ALA A 102 8.02 -7.71 -13.07
N ILE A 103 7.06 -7.08 -12.37
CA ILE A 103 6.38 -5.87 -12.85
C ILE A 103 7.38 -4.73 -13.03
N LYS A 104 8.18 -4.41 -12.00
CA LYS A 104 9.20 -3.36 -12.06
C LYS A 104 10.14 -3.57 -13.24
N PHE A 105 10.71 -4.77 -13.37
CA PHE A 105 11.65 -5.12 -14.43
C PHE A 105 11.01 -5.02 -15.82
N GLN A 106 9.78 -5.50 -15.98
CA GLN A 106 9.08 -5.46 -17.26
C GLN A 106 8.77 -4.03 -17.68
N VAL A 107 8.36 -3.17 -16.76
CA VAL A 107 8.09 -1.75 -17.02
C VAL A 107 9.37 -1.03 -17.49
N VAL A 108 10.47 -1.13 -16.73
CA VAL A 108 11.71 -0.39 -17.00
C VAL A 108 12.51 -0.91 -18.20
N LYS A 109 12.12 -2.08 -18.72
CA LYS A 109 12.65 -2.63 -19.99
C LYS A 109 12.25 -1.78 -21.19
N GLY A 110 11.16 -1.04 -21.09
CA GLY A 110 10.68 -0.13 -22.15
C GLY A 110 10.84 1.34 -21.77
N PRO A 111 10.60 2.26 -22.71
CA PRO A 111 10.57 3.69 -22.44
C PRO A 111 9.50 4.04 -21.40
N VAL A 112 9.87 4.93 -20.49
CA VAL A 112 8.99 5.52 -19.47
C VAL A 112 9.12 7.04 -19.57
N ASP A 113 8.01 7.74 -19.73
CA ASP A 113 8.02 9.19 -19.74
C ASP A 113 8.31 9.71 -18.32
N ALA A 114 9.29 10.59 -18.17
CA ALA A 114 9.76 11.04 -16.87
C ALA A 114 8.83 12.09 -16.23
N VAL A 115 7.95 12.69 -17.04
CA VAL A 115 7.02 13.74 -16.61
C VAL A 115 5.64 13.13 -16.33
N THR A 116 5.11 12.31 -17.23
CA THR A 116 3.77 11.70 -17.05
C THR A 116 3.81 10.41 -16.22
N GLY A 117 4.96 9.73 -16.21
CA GLY A 117 5.11 8.39 -15.63
C GLY A 117 4.55 7.27 -16.48
N ASP A 118 4.07 7.55 -17.70
CA ASP A 118 3.49 6.52 -18.57
C ASP A 118 4.58 5.65 -19.20
N ALA A 119 4.30 4.36 -19.33
CA ALA A 119 5.28 3.39 -19.80
C ALA A 119 4.81 2.61 -21.02
N ARG A 120 5.76 2.20 -21.86
CA ARG A 120 5.48 1.33 -23.01
C ARG A 120 4.91 -0.03 -22.59
N TYR A 121 5.46 -0.61 -21.53
CA TYR A 121 5.03 -1.88 -20.97
C TYR A 121 4.27 -1.60 -19.69
N SER A 122 2.95 -1.67 -19.75
CA SER A 122 2.03 -1.41 -18.65
C SER A 122 0.93 -2.48 -18.65
N LEU A 123 0.35 -2.75 -17.48
CA LEU A 123 -0.93 -3.48 -17.35
C LEU A 123 -2.13 -2.52 -17.28
N SER A 124 -1.89 -1.23 -17.02
CA SER A 124 -2.92 -0.19 -16.98
C SER A 124 -2.98 0.55 -18.30
N GLU A 125 -4.18 0.63 -18.89
CA GLU A 125 -4.42 1.40 -20.12
C GLU A 125 -4.19 2.90 -19.91
N ASP A 126 -4.58 3.41 -18.74
CA ASP A 126 -4.46 4.84 -18.39
C ASP A 126 -3.00 5.29 -18.26
N ARG A 127 -2.09 4.36 -17.99
CA ARG A 127 -0.64 4.61 -17.85
C ARG A 127 0.20 4.07 -19.00
N LEU A 128 -0.45 3.79 -20.13
CA LEU A 128 0.25 3.31 -21.31
C LEU A 128 0.81 4.49 -22.09
N LEU A 129 2.10 4.42 -22.44
CA LEU A 129 2.78 5.48 -23.18
C LEU A 129 2.23 5.59 -24.62
N ARG A 130 1.63 6.73 -24.91
CA ARG A 130 1.06 7.10 -26.22
C ARG A 130 1.90 8.19 -26.86
N THR A 131 2.71 7.83 -27.86
CA THR A 131 3.54 8.76 -28.62
C THR A 131 2.94 8.95 -30.02
N GLU A 132 2.93 10.18 -30.53
CA GLU A 132 2.42 10.49 -31.89
C GLU A 132 3.24 9.77 -32.98
N ASN A 133 4.56 9.67 -32.77
CA ASN A 133 5.47 8.95 -33.63
C ASN A 133 5.84 7.58 -33.04
N ARG A 134 6.20 6.64 -33.91
CA ARG A 134 6.71 5.33 -33.52
C ARG A 134 8.08 5.49 -32.86
N LEU A 135 8.10 5.55 -31.53
CA LEU A 135 9.35 5.59 -30.76
C LEU A 135 10.06 4.23 -30.90
N GLU A 136 11.30 4.23 -31.37
CA GLU A 136 12.14 3.02 -31.48
C GLU A 136 13.38 3.19 -30.59
N PRO A 137 13.31 2.79 -29.32
CA PRO A 137 14.40 2.97 -28.37
C PRO A 137 15.54 1.99 -28.66
N VAL A 138 16.77 2.47 -28.53
CA VAL A 138 17.99 1.66 -28.64
C VAL A 138 18.47 1.31 -27.24
N THR A 139 18.69 0.03 -26.98
CA THR A 139 19.34 -0.39 -25.73
C THR A 139 20.84 -0.16 -25.83
N ILE A 140 21.40 0.58 -24.88
CA ILE A 140 22.85 0.78 -24.74
C ILE A 140 23.32 0.18 -23.42
N THR A 141 24.51 -0.43 -23.43
CA THR A 141 25.18 -0.91 -22.21
C THR A 141 26.31 0.04 -21.88
N LEU A 142 26.30 0.64 -20.70
CA LEU A 142 27.33 1.55 -20.22
C LEU A 142 28.25 0.82 -19.24
N ASN A 143 29.55 1.11 -19.29
CA ASN A 143 30.51 0.69 -18.28
C ASN A 143 30.54 1.76 -17.19
N VAL A 144 30.00 1.45 -16.02
CA VAL A 144 29.79 2.41 -14.93
C VAL A 144 30.81 2.15 -13.84
N GLU A 145 31.63 3.15 -13.52
CA GLU A 145 32.48 3.13 -12.33
C GLU A 145 31.78 3.83 -11.17
N TYR A 146 31.76 3.20 -10.00
CA TYR A 146 31.26 3.78 -8.76
C TYR A 146 32.09 3.26 -7.58
N GLU A 147 32.66 4.17 -6.79
CA GLU A 147 33.51 3.86 -5.63
C GLU A 147 34.64 2.86 -5.96
N GLY A 148 35.27 3.02 -7.13
CA GLY A 148 36.37 2.18 -7.61
C GLY A 148 35.96 0.80 -8.13
N LYS A 149 34.67 0.49 -8.20
CA LYS A 149 34.13 -0.76 -8.78
C LYS A 149 33.47 -0.49 -10.13
N LYS A 150 33.61 -1.43 -11.06
CA LYS A 150 33.04 -1.33 -12.42
C LYS A 150 31.85 -2.26 -12.60
N TYR A 151 30.80 -1.72 -13.21
CA TYR A 151 29.52 -2.38 -13.46
C TYR A 151 29.13 -2.24 -14.92
N LYS A 152 28.34 -3.19 -15.44
CA LYS A 152 27.70 -3.07 -16.75
C LYS A 152 26.22 -2.81 -16.57
N CYS A 153 25.76 -1.65 -17.00
CA CYS A 153 24.39 -1.19 -16.81
C CYS A 153 23.70 -1.03 -18.16
N ARG A 154 22.53 -1.65 -18.33
CA ARG A 154 21.71 -1.51 -19.54
C ARG A 154 20.71 -0.37 -19.36
N CYS A 155 20.73 0.57 -20.29
CA CYS A 155 19.82 1.70 -20.37
C CYS A 155 19.19 1.77 -21.77
N LEU A 156 18.17 2.60 -21.93
CA LEU A 156 17.64 3.00 -23.22
C LEU A 156 18.21 4.36 -23.58
N ASP A 157 18.53 4.57 -24.85
CA ASP A 157 19.00 5.84 -25.38
C ASP A 157 18.02 7.00 -25.12
N CYS A 158 16.74 6.68 -24.98
CA CYS A 158 15.67 7.60 -24.60
C CYS A 158 15.39 7.68 -23.10
N ASP A 159 16.20 7.09 -22.22
CA ASP A 159 16.10 7.35 -20.79
C ASP A 159 16.63 8.76 -20.50
N THR A 160 16.00 9.48 -19.56
CA THR A 160 16.63 10.69 -18.99
C THR A 160 17.89 10.34 -18.22
N ILE A 161 18.71 11.32 -17.89
CA ILE A 161 19.94 11.09 -17.13
C ILE A 161 19.60 10.55 -15.73
N THR A 162 18.58 11.09 -15.07
CA THR A 162 18.14 10.55 -13.76
C THR A 162 17.59 9.12 -13.88
N GLN A 163 16.77 8.81 -14.90
CA GLN A 163 16.31 7.43 -15.13
C GLN A 163 17.47 6.46 -15.39
N ALA A 164 18.51 6.91 -16.11
CA ALA A 164 19.72 6.13 -16.32
C ALA A 164 20.46 5.88 -15.00
N LYS A 165 20.65 6.91 -14.16
CA LYS A 165 21.26 6.79 -12.83
C LYS A 165 20.48 5.81 -11.94
N ASP A 166 19.15 5.87 -11.92
CA ASP A 166 18.33 4.93 -11.15
C ASP A 166 18.50 3.48 -11.63
N LYS A 167 18.57 3.25 -12.96
CA LYS A 167 18.87 1.92 -13.52
C LYS A 167 20.27 1.43 -13.15
N MET A 168 21.26 2.33 -13.08
CA MET A 168 22.61 1.98 -12.62
C MET A 168 22.59 1.60 -11.15
N LEU A 169 21.91 2.37 -10.30
CA LEU A 169 21.76 2.09 -8.87
C LEU A 169 21.05 0.76 -8.62
N ASP A 170 20.05 0.39 -9.42
CA ASP A 170 19.41 -0.93 -9.34
C ASP A 170 20.37 -2.10 -9.63
N VAL A 171 21.43 -1.87 -10.43
CA VAL A 171 22.49 -2.86 -10.68
C VAL A 171 23.53 -2.86 -9.56
N ILE A 172 24.02 -1.68 -9.17
CA ILE A 172 25.08 -1.51 -8.15
C ILE A 172 24.59 -2.00 -6.79
N TYR A 173 23.39 -1.58 -6.39
CA TYR A 173 22.79 -1.88 -5.09
C TYR A 173 21.80 -3.06 -5.15
N ARG A 174 22.04 -4.01 -6.07
CA ARG A 174 21.22 -5.23 -6.16
C ARG A 174 21.22 -5.94 -4.81
N ASN A 175 20.02 -6.31 -4.32
CA ASN A 175 19.80 -6.96 -3.02
C ASN A 175 20.13 -6.10 -1.78
N ILE A 176 20.35 -4.79 -1.93
CA ILE A 176 20.52 -3.86 -0.81
C ILE A 176 19.19 -3.11 -0.56
N PRO A 177 18.71 -2.92 0.68
CA PRO A 177 17.44 -2.23 0.96
C PRO A 177 17.40 -0.81 0.35
N TYR A 178 16.25 -0.40 -0.22
CA TYR A 178 16.17 0.85 -0.99
C TYR A 178 16.48 2.09 -0.14
N SER A 179 16.01 2.15 1.10
CA SER A 179 16.21 3.30 2.01
C SER A 179 17.68 3.62 2.33
N THR A 180 18.58 2.66 2.10
CA THR A 180 20.02 2.80 2.37
C THR A 180 20.83 3.27 1.15
N ARG A 181 20.19 3.39 -0.02
CA ARG A 181 20.85 3.75 -1.27
C ARG A 181 20.84 5.27 -1.47
N PRO A 182 21.83 5.85 -2.17
CA PRO A 182 21.73 7.24 -2.62
C PRO A 182 20.60 7.37 -3.64
N ALA A 183 19.98 8.55 -3.72
CA ALA A 183 19.04 8.85 -4.79
C ALA A 183 19.79 9.20 -6.08
N GLY A 184 19.19 8.93 -7.24
CA GLY A 184 19.78 9.30 -8.53
C GLY A 184 20.08 10.80 -8.62
N GLU A 185 19.22 11.65 -8.04
CA GLU A 185 19.38 13.11 -7.97
C GLU A 185 20.61 13.57 -7.16
N ASP A 186 21.08 12.75 -6.21
CA ASP A 186 22.24 13.04 -5.36
C ASP A 186 23.58 12.63 -6.01
N LEU A 187 23.56 12.21 -7.28
CA LEU A 187 24.74 11.73 -8.00
C LEU A 187 24.98 12.52 -9.29
N ASP A 188 26.25 12.81 -9.57
CA ASP A 188 26.72 13.25 -10.88
C ASP A 188 27.07 12.03 -11.74
N LEU A 189 26.79 12.12 -13.04
CA LEU A 189 27.15 11.12 -14.04
C LEU A 189 28.12 11.74 -15.05
N ASP A 190 29.39 11.35 -14.98
CA ASP A 190 30.45 11.91 -15.81
C ASP A 190 30.82 10.97 -16.96
N TRP A 191 30.89 11.50 -18.18
CA TRP A 191 31.42 10.77 -19.32
C TRP A 191 32.94 10.91 -19.38
N VAL A 192 33.66 9.80 -19.20
CA VAL A 192 35.13 9.78 -19.06
C VAL A 192 35.84 10.36 -20.28
N ASN A 193 35.44 9.94 -21.49
CA ASN A 193 36.17 10.27 -22.71
C ASN A 193 36.05 11.75 -23.10
N GLU A 194 34.93 12.40 -22.78
CA GLU A 194 34.67 13.80 -23.12
C GLU A 194 34.80 14.74 -21.92
N ASN A 195 35.14 14.21 -20.73
CA ASN A 195 35.20 14.95 -19.46
C ASN A 195 33.96 15.83 -19.24
N LYS A 196 32.78 15.28 -19.50
CA LYS A 196 31.49 16.00 -19.48
C LYS A 196 30.53 15.37 -18.49
N THR A 197 30.03 16.16 -17.55
CA THR A 197 28.91 15.77 -16.67
C THR A 197 27.60 15.80 -17.44
N LEU A 198 26.88 14.68 -17.44
CA LEU A 198 25.53 14.57 -18.00
C LEU A 198 24.50 15.01 -16.97
N GLN A 199 23.54 15.82 -17.41
CA GLN A 199 22.46 16.33 -16.58
C GLN A 199 21.12 16.29 -17.35
N ASP A 200 20.02 16.08 -16.61
CA ASP A 200 18.66 16.16 -17.15
C ASP A 200 18.37 17.53 -17.78
N GLU A 201 19.05 18.57 -17.28
CA GLU A 201 19.00 19.92 -17.81
C GLU A 201 20.41 20.50 -17.96
N ASP A 202 20.77 20.89 -19.18
CA ASP A 202 21.95 21.69 -19.48
C ASP A 202 21.66 22.64 -20.67
N ASN A 203 22.71 23.18 -21.29
CA ASN A 203 22.63 24.07 -22.46
C ASN A 203 22.57 23.32 -23.81
N LEU A 204 22.46 21.98 -23.84
CA LEU A 204 22.34 21.22 -25.09
C LEU A 204 21.06 21.54 -25.87
N LYS A 205 19.97 21.78 -25.15
CA LYS A 205 18.66 22.06 -25.72
C LYS A 205 18.16 23.43 -25.29
N TRP A 206 17.65 24.17 -26.27
CA TRP A 206 17.05 25.49 -26.05
C TRP A 206 15.56 25.36 -25.73
N LYS A 207 15.02 26.37 -25.04
CA LYS A 207 13.61 26.48 -24.66
C LYS A 207 12.79 26.97 -25.87
N ASP A 208 11.80 26.20 -26.29
CA ASP A 208 10.91 26.52 -27.40
C ASP A 208 9.49 26.79 -26.91
N ASN A 209 8.97 28.00 -27.16
CA ASN A 209 7.61 28.41 -26.78
C ASN A 209 7.22 28.09 -25.33
N GLY A 210 8.12 28.36 -24.37
CA GLY A 210 7.87 28.06 -22.96
C GLY A 210 8.19 26.63 -22.53
N TRP A 211 8.43 25.72 -23.48
CA TRP A 211 8.70 24.31 -23.21
C TRP A 211 10.19 23.96 -23.35
N LYS A 212 10.70 23.12 -22.46
CA LYS A 212 12.05 22.54 -22.55
C LYS A 212 11.96 21.01 -22.48
N GLN A 213 12.60 20.32 -23.42
CA GLN A 213 12.68 18.86 -23.38
C GLN A 213 13.79 18.44 -22.41
N ILE A 214 13.50 17.47 -21.55
CA ILE A 214 14.51 16.87 -20.67
C ILE A 214 15.57 16.15 -21.54
N ASN A 215 16.83 16.24 -21.13
CA ASN A 215 17.93 15.57 -21.79
C ASN A 215 17.88 14.05 -21.56
N MET A 216 18.17 13.30 -22.62
CA MET A 216 18.24 11.85 -22.68
C MET A 216 19.67 11.42 -23.02
N LEU A 217 20.01 10.15 -22.78
CA LEU A 217 21.33 9.60 -23.11
C LEU A 217 21.71 9.79 -24.60
N LYS A 218 20.75 9.68 -25.52
CA LYS A 218 20.98 9.89 -26.96
C LYS A 218 21.37 11.31 -27.33
N ASP A 219 20.97 12.31 -26.53
CA ASP A 219 21.29 13.72 -26.82
C ASP A 219 22.79 14.00 -26.64
N TYR A 220 23.45 13.23 -25.78
CA TYR A 220 24.89 13.24 -25.59
C TYR A 220 25.64 12.31 -26.55
N LYS A 221 24.92 11.59 -27.42
CA LYS A 221 25.48 10.65 -28.40
C LYS A 221 26.36 9.57 -27.76
N LEU A 222 25.98 9.11 -26.56
CA LEU A 222 26.66 8.02 -25.87
C LEU A 222 26.57 6.72 -26.69
N CYS A 223 27.73 6.14 -27.00
CA CYS A 223 27.83 4.87 -27.70
C CYS A 223 27.65 3.69 -26.73
N ASN A 224 27.24 2.54 -27.27
CA ASN A 224 27.28 1.29 -26.53
C ASN A 224 28.71 0.96 -26.09
N GLY A 225 28.90 0.67 -24.80
CA GLY A 225 30.19 0.42 -24.17
C GLY A 225 30.92 1.68 -23.69
N ALA A 226 30.30 2.85 -23.72
CA ALA A 226 30.90 4.08 -23.18
C ALA A 226 31.19 3.95 -21.67
N ASP A 227 32.34 4.48 -21.26
CA ASP A 227 32.77 4.54 -19.87
C ASP A 227 32.24 5.81 -19.19
N VAL A 228 31.50 5.62 -18.10
CA VAL A 228 30.92 6.69 -17.29
C VAL A 228 31.24 6.46 -15.81
N VAL A 229 31.29 7.53 -15.04
CA VAL A 229 31.57 7.50 -13.60
C VAL A 229 30.40 8.11 -12.85
N LEU A 230 29.93 7.42 -11.82
CA LEU A 230 29.00 7.98 -10.85
C LEU A 230 29.80 8.56 -9.67
N THR A 231 29.54 9.82 -9.34
CA THR A 231 30.14 10.48 -8.17
C THR A 231 29.07 11.14 -7.30
N GLN A 232 29.36 11.33 -6.01
CA GLN A 232 28.46 12.08 -5.12
C GLN A 232 28.35 13.54 -5.62
N TYR A 233 27.13 14.05 -5.71
CA TYR A 233 26.84 15.39 -6.22
C TYR A 233 27.70 16.45 -5.52
N GLN A 234 28.49 17.20 -6.28
CA GLN A 234 29.52 18.07 -5.69
C GLN A 234 29.04 19.39 -5.09
N LYS A 235 27.73 19.70 -5.02
CA LYS A 235 27.24 20.90 -4.30
C LYS A 235 27.01 20.67 -2.79
N CYS A 236 28.02 20.19 -2.06
CA CYS A 236 28.20 20.50 -0.64
C CYS A 236 29.53 19.93 -0.11
N ARG A 237 30.64 20.64 -0.34
CA ARG A 237 31.88 20.48 0.45
C ARG A 237 32.19 21.71 1.33
N THR A 238 31.27 22.65 1.49
CA THR A 238 31.52 23.90 2.24
C THR A 238 30.69 24.10 3.52
N LEU A 239 29.94 23.10 4.02
CA LEU A 239 29.32 23.22 5.35
C LEU A 239 29.56 21.97 6.20
N PRO A 240 30.07 22.12 7.45
CA PRO A 240 30.24 20.99 8.36
C PRO A 240 28.87 20.44 8.76
N ARG A 241 28.63 19.16 8.49
CA ARG A 241 27.45 18.42 8.96
C ARG A 241 27.50 18.34 10.49
N SER A 242 26.50 18.94 11.16
CA SER A 242 26.24 18.70 12.59
C SER A 242 25.45 17.39 12.77
N PRO A 243 25.63 16.61 13.86
CA PRO A 243 25.18 15.22 13.92
C PRO A 243 23.71 15.00 14.31
N ASN A 244 22.87 16.04 14.47
CA ASN A 244 21.49 15.89 14.94
C ASN A 244 20.54 16.78 14.14
N GLY A 245 19.50 16.20 13.51
CA GLY A 245 18.43 16.99 12.90
C GLY A 245 17.37 16.18 12.15
N PHE A 246 16.21 16.03 12.80
CA PHE A 246 14.95 15.57 12.23
C PHE A 246 14.45 16.50 11.11
N TYR A 247 13.62 15.92 10.23
CA TYR A 247 12.96 16.46 9.05
C TYR A 247 12.39 17.88 9.18
N ASN A 248 12.77 18.74 8.22
CA ASN A 248 11.90 19.69 7.51
C ASN A 248 12.70 20.25 6.32
N ARG A 249 12.38 19.80 5.09
CA ARG A 249 12.86 20.46 3.87
C ARG A 249 11.66 21.11 3.19
N GLU A 250 11.29 22.28 3.69
CA GLU A 250 10.82 23.33 2.80
C GLU A 250 11.95 23.68 1.82
N ALA A 251 11.57 23.96 0.59
CA ALA A 251 12.43 24.14 -0.56
C ALA A 251 13.68 24.98 -0.26
N VAL A 252 14.87 24.40 -0.49
CA VAL A 252 16.05 25.22 -0.73
C VAL A 252 15.91 25.77 -2.15
N PRO A 253 15.85 27.11 -2.34
CA PRO A 253 15.67 27.67 -3.66
C PRO A 253 16.95 27.40 -4.45
N ILE A 254 16.83 26.60 -5.50
CA ILE A 254 17.71 26.75 -6.66
C ILE A 254 17.62 28.24 -7.01
N THR A 255 18.75 28.92 -7.11
CA THR A 255 18.84 30.26 -7.69
C THR A 255 18.35 30.17 -9.13
N ARG A 256 17.02 30.24 -9.30
CA ARG A 256 16.34 30.39 -10.56
C ARG A 256 16.68 31.78 -11.04
N THR A 257 17.41 31.88 -12.13
CA THR A 257 17.55 33.15 -12.83
C THR A 257 16.15 33.59 -13.28
N ASP A 258 15.85 34.90 -13.32
CA ASP A 258 14.53 35.44 -13.68
C ASP A 258 13.99 34.93 -15.05
N SER A 259 14.84 34.31 -15.87
CA SER A 259 14.55 33.63 -17.13
C SER A 259 13.78 32.30 -17.02
N GLU A 260 13.68 31.70 -15.83
CA GLU A 260 13.14 30.33 -15.60
C GLU A 260 11.69 30.29 -15.10
N VAL A 261 11.10 31.43 -14.74
CA VAL A 261 9.70 31.50 -14.29
C VAL A 261 8.77 31.15 -15.46
N GLY A 262 8.04 30.04 -15.34
CA GLY A 262 7.05 29.59 -16.34
C GLY A 262 7.56 28.60 -17.39
N THR A 263 8.75 28.01 -17.26
CA THR A 263 9.19 26.91 -18.15
C THR A 263 8.41 25.62 -17.84
N LYS A 264 7.81 25.01 -18.86
CA LYS A 264 7.19 23.68 -18.77
C LYS A 264 8.15 22.62 -19.31
N TYR A 265 8.23 21.47 -18.66
CA TYR A 265 9.13 20.38 -19.07
C TYR A 265 8.37 19.21 -19.68
N TRP A 266 8.98 18.54 -20.66
CA TRP A 266 8.44 17.32 -21.27
C TRP A 266 9.56 16.33 -21.58
N HIS A 267 9.24 15.04 -21.63
CA HIS A 267 10.21 13.99 -21.97
C HIS A 267 9.91 13.36 -23.33
N LEU A 268 9.06 12.33 -23.37
CA LEU A 268 8.70 11.58 -24.57
C LEU A 268 7.39 12.10 -25.18
N VAL A 269 6.49 12.62 -24.34
CA VAL A 269 5.21 13.20 -24.75
C VAL A 269 5.16 14.67 -24.34
N LYS A 270 4.99 15.55 -25.32
CA LYS A 270 4.67 16.97 -25.07
C LYS A 270 3.16 17.06 -24.84
N GLN A 271 2.74 17.39 -23.61
CA GLN A 271 1.32 17.57 -23.33
C GLN A 271 0.80 18.83 -24.06
N PRO A 272 -0.30 18.76 -24.83
CA PRO A 272 -0.87 19.94 -25.44
C PRO A 272 -1.41 20.89 -24.36
N ASP A 273 -1.35 22.20 -24.61
CA ASP A 273 -1.88 23.22 -23.69
C ASP A 273 -3.42 23.13 -23.57
N ASP A 274 -4.11 22.56 -24.56
CA ASP A 274 -5.54 22.25 -24.55
C ASP A 274 -5.78 20.72 -24.55
N ALA A 275 -6.48 20.22 -23.53
CA ALA A 275 -6.76 18.80 -23.28
C ALA A 275 -7.77 18.15 -24.26
N GLN A 276 -7.75 18.52 -25.55
CA GLN A 276 -8.63 17.99 -26.59
C GLN A 276 -7.85 17.52 -27.82
N THR A 277 -7.02 16.49 -27.65
CA THR A 277 -6.64 15.64 -28.79
C THR A 277 -7.17 14.22 -28.56
N LYS A 278 -8.28 13.96 -29.23
CA LYS A 278 -8.94 12.66 -29.36
C LYS A 278 -7.96 11.60 -29.91
N GLY A 279 -7.89 10.47 -29.21
CA GLY A 279 -7.93 9.13 -29.79
C GLY A 279 -6.80 8.75 -30.76
N LEU A 280 -5.61 8.48 -30.24
CA LEU A 280 -4.71 7.51 -30.90
C LEU A 280 -5.36 6.12 -30.82
N SER A 281 -5.53 5.46 -31.97
CA SER A 281 -6.25 4.18 -32.15
C SER A 281 -5.90 3.14 -31.07
N SER A 282 -6.90 2.68 -30.31
CA SER A 282 -6.71 1.82 -29.12
C SER A 282 -6.16 0.42 -29.42
N GLU A 283 -6.19 -0.04 -30.68
CA GLU A 283 -5.83 -1.41 -31.05
C GLU A 283 -4.33 -1.74 -30.87
N ILE A 284 -3.41 -0.85 -31.28
CA ILE A 284 -1.96 -1.05 -31.12
C ILE A 284 -1.58 -1.13 -29.63
N TYR A 285 -2.32 -0.40 -28.80
CA TYR A 285 -2.13 -0.30 -27.36
C TYR A 285 -2.62 -1.55 -26.63
N LEU A 286 -3.73 -2.14 -27.08
CA LEU A 286 -4.23 -3.40 -26.54
C LEU A 286 -3.22 -4.55 -26.72
N THR A 287 -2.54 -4.63 -27.87
CA THR A 287 -1.49 -5.63 -28.09
C THR A 287 -0.32 -5.48 -27.10
N ARG A 288 0.04 -4.24 -26.71
CA ARG A 288 1.08 -3.99 -25.69
C ARG A 288 0.64 -4.42 -24.30
N LEU A 289 -0.61 -4.15 -23.93
CA LEU A 289 -1.20 -4.62 -22.66
C LEU A 289 -1.19 -6.16 -22.60
N LEU A 290 -1.63 -6.82 -23.68
CA LEU A 290 -1.64 -8.29 -23.79
C LEU A 290 -0.24 -8.89 -23.73
N ALA A 291 0.74 -8.31 -24.42
CA ALA A 291 2.12 -8.78 -24.37
C ALA A 291 2.75 -8.62 -22.98
N THR A 292 2.47 -7.50 -22.31
CA THR A 292 2.93 -7.24 -20.93
C THR A 292 2.29 -8.23 -19.97
N LYS A 293 0.96 -8.44 -20.05
CA LYS A 293 0.24 -9.47 -19.29
C LYS A 293 0.82 -10.86 -19.54
N GLY A 294 1.06 -11.23 -20.80
CA GLY A 294 1.64 -12.53 -21.15
C GLY A 294 2.99 -12.76 -20.49
N THR A 295 3.85 -11.74 -20.44
CA THR A 295 5.16 -11.81 -19.77
C THR A 295 5.05 -11.95 -18.26
N LEU A 296 4.06 -11.30 -17.65
CA LEU A 296 3.87 -11.28 -16.19
C LEU A 296 2.98 -12.42 -15.67
N LYS A 297 2.33 -13.18 -16.56
CA LYS A 297 1.27 -14.14 -16.21
C LYS A 297 1.70 -15.16 -15.17
N GLN A 298 2.86 -15.77 -15.33
CA GLN A 298 3.36 -16.79 -14.40
C GLN A 298 3.52 -16.23 -12.98
N TYR A 299 4.09 -15.04 -12.82
CA TYR A 299 4.26 -14.42 -11.51
C TYR A 299 2.93 -14.06 -10.84
N ILE A 300 1.94 -13.64 -11.63
CA ILE A 300 0.57 -13.39 -11.14
C ILE A 300 -0.08 -14.70 -10.68
N ASP A 301 0.00 -15.75 -11.50
CA ASP A 301 -0.58 -17.06 -11.20
C ASP A 301 0.06 -17.70 -9.96
N ASP A 302 1.39 -17.68 -9.89
CA ASP A 302 2.15 -18.24 -8.79
C ASP A 302 1.79 -17.53 -7.48
N PHE A 303 1.75 -16.19 -7.48
CA PHE A 303 1.34 -15.42 -6.30
C PHE A 303 -0.10 -15.72 -5.87
N ILE A 304 -1.06 -15.68 -6.79
CA ILE A 304 -2.48 -15.97 -6.49
C ILE A 304 -2.62 -17.40 -5.94
N LYS A 305 -1.90 -18.36 -6.53
CA LYS A 305 -1.89 -19.75 -6.06
C LYS A 305 -1.29 -19.86 -4.65
N THR A 306 -0.18 -19.18 -4.35
CA THR A 306 0.39 -19.17 -3.00
C THR A 306 -0.61 -18.65 -1.98
N VAL A 307 -1.33 -17.56 -2.29
CA VAL A 307 -2.34 -16.96 -1.40
C VAL A 307 -3.57 -17.86 -1.21
N LEU A 308 -4.04 -18.51 -2.28
CA LEU A 308 -5.27 -19.31 -2.30
C LEU A 308 -5.05 -20.82 -2.13
N THR A 309 -3.96 -21.22 -1.48
CA THR A 309 -3.70 -22.63 -1.15
C THR A 309 -3.88 -22.86 0.34
N ALA A 310 -4.83 -23.72 0.72
CA ALA A 310 -4.93 -24.23 2.09
C ALA A 310 -3.77 -25.21 2.33
N SER A 311 -2.90 -24.90 3.29
CA SER A 311 -1.79 -25.79 3.66
C SER A 311 -2.09 -26.50 4.98
N PRO A 312 -1.48 -27.66 5.26
CA PRO A 312 -1.61 -28.30 6.58
C PRO A 312 -1.15 -27.40 7.74
N ASN A 313 -0.21 -26.49 7.47
CA ASN A 313 0.31 -25.51 8.44
C ASN A 313 -0.42 -24.16 8.34
N MET A 314 -1.71 -24.18 7.98
CA MET A 314 -2.52 -22.97 7.87
C MET A 314 -2.54 -22.21 9.21
N LEU A 315 -2.52 -20.88 9.15
CA LEU A 315 -2.57 -20.07 10.36
C LEU A 315 -3.87 -20.32 11.13
N PRO A 316 -3.80 -20.67 12.43
CA PRO A 316 -4.99 -20.96 13.25
C PRO A 316 -6.04 -19.83 13.19
N VAL A 317 -5.58 -18.59 13.14
CA VAL A 317 -6.43 -17.39 13.06
C VAL A 317 -7.34 -17.33 11.82
N ILE A 318 -6.90 -17.87 10.67
CA ILE A 318 -7.72 -17.86 9.44
C ILE A 318 -8.84 -18.88 9.56
N LYS A 319 -8.50 -20.10 10.01
CA LYS A 319 -9.49 -21.16 10.24
C LYS A 319 -10.50 -20.71 11.30
N TYR A 320 -10.03 -20.18 12.42
CA TYR A 320 -10.87 -19.63 13.48
C TYR A 320 -11.83 -18.55 12.99
N LEU A 321 -11.33 -17.56 12.23
CA LEU A 321 -12.16 -16.48 11.69
C LEU A 321 -13.22 -17.01 10.72
N PHE A 322 -12.86 -17.97 9.86
CA PHE A 322 -13.80 -18.53 8.89
C PHE A 322 -14.85 -19.43 9.55
N ASP A 323 -14.48 -20.20 10.56
CA ASP A 323 -15.42 -20.98 11.37
C ASP A 323 -16.38 -20.06 12.13
N PHE A 324 -15.87 -18.96 12.72
CA PHE A 324 -16.71 -17.94 13.36
C PHE A 324 -17.77 -17.37 12.41
N LEU A 325 -17.37 -17.02 11.17
CA LEU A 325 -18.30 -16.49 10.17
C LEU A 325 -19.32 -17.53 9.70
N ASP A 326 -18.90 -18.79 9.53
CA ASP A 326 -19.80 -19.88 9.16
C ASP A 326 -20.82 -20.17 10.27
N ASP A 327 -20.38 -20.19 11.52
CA ASP A 327 -21.25 -20.43 12.67
C ASP A 327 -22.20 -19.26 12.92
N ALA A 328 -21.74 -18.02 12.71
CA ALA A 328 -22.62 -16.84 12.74
C ALA A 328 -23.71 -16.94 11.65
N ALA A 329 -23.36 -17.37 10.43
CA ALA A 329 -24.35 -17.57 9.38
C ALA A 329 -25.39 -18.65 9.76
N LYS A 330 -24.95 -19.76 10.37
CA LYS A 330 -25.84 -20.83 10.86
C LYS A 330 -26.75 -20.35 11.99
N GLN A 331 -26.20 -19.65 13.00
CA GLN A 331 -26.95 -19.16 14.16
C GLN A 331 -28.07 -18.19 13.76
N HIS A 332 -27.83 -17.37 12.74
CA HIS A 332 -28.84 -16.45 12.19
C HIS A 332 -29.72 -17.06 11.09
N ASN A 333 -29.67 -18.39 10.89
CA ASN A 333 -30.46 -19.11 9.88
C ASN A 333 -30.30 -18.55 8.46
N ILE A 334 -29.10 -18.11 8.09
CA ILE A 334 -28.81 -17.63 6.74
C ILE A 334 -28.73 -18.84 5.79
N THR A 335 -29.68 -18.91 4.85
CA THR A 335 -29.79 -20.01 3.89
C THR A 335 -29.02 -19.77 2.59
N ASP A 336 -28.69 -18.51 2.28
CA ASP A 336 -27.93 -18.14 1.08
C ASP A 336 -26.42 -18.37 1.30
N PRO A 337 -25.81 -19.35 0.62
CA PRO A 337 -24.40 -19.69 0.80
C PRO A 337 -23.45 -18.56 0.34
N GLU A 338 -23.91 -17.63 -0.50
CA GLU A 338 -23.10 -16.50 -0.94
C GLU A 338 -22.82 -15.49 0.18
N VAL A 339 -23.65 -15.47 1.23
CA VAL A 339 -23.47 -14.52 2.35
C VAL A 339 -22.19 -14.83 3.11
N ALA A 340 -22.03 -16.07 3.59
CA ALA A 340 -20.83 -16.48 4.32
C ALA A 340 -19.58 -16.41 3.42
N TYR A 341 -19.70 -16.78 2.15
CA TYR A 341 -18.64 -16.60 1.15
C TYR A 341 -18.21 -15.12 1.05
N THR A 342 -19.17 -14.20 0.96
CA THR A 342 -18.90 -12.75 0.87
C THR A 342 -18.25 -12.23 2.15
N TRP A 343 -18.67 -12.70 3.33
CA TRP A 343 -18.03 -12.34 4.60
C TRP A 343 -16.57 -12.78 4.67
N LYS A 344 -16.26 -14.00 4.20
CA LYS A 344 -14.87 -14.50 4.12
C LYS A 344 -14.02 -13.67 3.15
N CYS A 345 -14.56 -13.32 1.98
CA CYS A 345 -13.90 -12.43 1.03
C CYS A 345 -13.64 -11.04 1.64
N ASN A 346 -14.65 -10.42 2.26
CA ASN A 346 -14.57 -9.06 2.82
C ASN A 346 -13.70 -8.98 4.09
N SER A 347 -13.57 -10.07 4.85
CA SER A 347 -12.77 -10.12 6.08
C SER A 347 -11.28 -10.32 5.79
N LEU A 348 -10.91 -11.20 4.86
CA LEU A 348 -9.51 -11.57 4.59
C LEU A 348 -9.04 -11.12 3.21
N LEU A 349 -9.61 -11.67 2.13
CA LEU A 349 -9.07 -11.51 0.78
C LEU A 349 -9.07 -10.04 0.31
N LEU A 350 -10.19 -9.35 0.49
CA LEU A 350 -10.35 -7.97 0.03
C LEU A 350 -9.78 -6.93 0.99
N ARG A 351 -9.59 -7.29 2.27
CA ARG A 351 -9.15 -6.38 3.33
C ARG A 351 -7.65 -6.45 3.56
N PHE A 352 -7.10 -7.66 3.65
CA PHE A 352 -5.69 -7.89 3.85
C PHE A 352 -4.95 -8.06 2.51
N TRP A 353 -5.30 -9.07 1.71
CA TRP A 353 -4.50 -9.42 0.52
C TRP A 353 -4.53 -8.36 -0.57
N VAL A 354 -5.70 -7.80 -0.91
CA VAL A 354 -5.77 -6.67 -1.87
C VAL A 354 -4.90 -5.48 -1.41
N ASN A 355 -4.86 -5.21 -0.10
CA ASN A 355 -4.05 -4.12 0.44
C ASN A 355 -2.55 -4.40 0.31
N ILE A 356 -2.12 -5.64 0.61
CA ILE A 356 -0.72 -6.08 0.47
C ILE A 356 -0.26 -6.12 -1.00
N ILE A 357 -1.13 -6.54 -1.93
CA ILE A 357 -0.81 -6.53 -3.38
C ILE A 357 -0.57 -5.10 -3.86
N LYS A 358 -1.42 -4.15 -3.45
CA LYS A 358 -1.29 -2.74 -3.84
C LYS A 358 -0.10 -2.05 -3.18
N ASN A 359 0.25 -2.47 -1.97
CA ASN A 359 1.26 -1.82 -1.13
C ASN A 359 2.35 -2.80 -0.70
N PRO A 360 3.14 -3.35 -1.63
CA PRO A 360 4.26 -4.23 -1.28
C PRO A 360 5.34 -3.49 -0.47
N ASP A 361 5.37 -2.16 -0.53
CA ASP A 361 6.18 -1.26 0.29
C ASP A 361 5.80 -1.26 1.78
N PHE A 362 4.64 -1.84 2.16
CA PHE A 362 4.34 -2.14 3.56
C PHE A 362 5.12 -3.35 4.10
N VAL A 363 5.63 -4.20 3.21
CA VAL A 363 6.31 -5.46 3.57
C VAL A 363 7.82 -5.35 3.29
N PHE A 364 8.21 -4.65 2.22
CA PHE A 364 9.59 -4.57 1.77
C PHE A 364 10.11 -3.13 1.74
N ASP A 365 11.40 -2.96 2.00
CA ASP A 365 12.11 -1.70 1.76
C ASP A 365 12.42 -1.54 0.25
N ILE A 366 11.41 -1.07 -0.47
CA ILE A 366 11.41 -0.91 -1.93
C ILE A 366 10.86 0.46 -2.32
N HIS A 367 11.25 0.93 -3.51
CA HIS A 367 10.63 2.08 -4.14
C HIS A 367 9.56 1.67 -5.14
N LYS A 368 8.31 2.03 -4.86
CA LYS A 368 7.18 1.77 -5.74
C LYS A 368 6.89 2.99 -6.60
N THR A 369 7.37 2.98 -7.84
CA THR A 369 7.07 4.03 -8.84
C THR A 369 5.57 4.03 -9.22
N ASN A 370 5.04 5.18 -9.65
CA ASN A 370 3.63 5.36 -10.03
C ASN A 370 3.12 4.34 -11.08
N ILE A 371 3.97 4.00 -12.06
CA ILE A 371 3.63 3.00 -13.08
C ILE A 371 3.53 1.59 -12.52
N VAL A 372 4.43 1.22 -11.61
CA VAL A 372 4.40 -0.08 -10.91
C VAL A 372 3.16 -0.14 -10.01
N ASP A 373 2.85 0.93 -9.28
CA ASP A 373 1.62 1.05 -8.47
C ASP A 373 0.34 0.85 -9.33
N SER A 374 0.31 1.46 -10.51
CA SER A 374 -0.81 1.32 -11.44
C SER A 374 -0.94 -0.11 -11.99
N CYS A 375 0.17 -0.79 -12.25
CA CYS A 375 0.16 -2.20 -12.66
C CYS A 375 -0.27 -3.13 -11.52
N LEU A 376 0.22 -2.92 -10.30
CA LEU A 376 -0.21 -3.66 -9.10
C LEU A 376 -1.70 -3.44 -8.82
N SER A 377 -2.22 -2.24 -9.05
CA SER A 377 -3.65 -1.96 -8.92
C SER A 377 -4.51 -2.76 -9.91
N VAL A 378 -4.02 -3.00 -11.14
CA VAL A 378 -4.69 -3.88 -12.10
C VAL A 378 -4.69 -5.33 -11.62
N VAL A 379 -3.56 -5.82 -11.09
CA VAL A 379 -3.46 -7.17 -10.51
C VAL A 379 -4.38 -7.33 -9.29
N ALA A 380 -4.40 -6.33 -8.40
CA ALA A 380 -5.28 -6.30 -7.24
C ALA A 380 -6.77 -6.29 -7.63
N GLN A 381 -7.13 -5.56 -8.70
CA GLN A 381 -8.49 -5.58 -9.22
C GLN A 381 -8.85 -6.95 -9.81
N CYS A 382 -7.93 -7.62 -10.51
CA CYS A 382 -8.14 -8.99 -10.98
C CYS A 382 -8.39 -9.95 -9.80
N PHE A 383 -7.59 -9.84 -8.73
CA PHE A 383 -7.79 -10.63 -7.52
C PHE A 383 -9.14 -10.33 -6.84
N MET A 384 -9.52 -9.05 -6.75
CA MET A 384 -10.84 -8.63 -6.25
C MET A 384 -12.00 -9.21 -7.09
N ASP A 385 -11.90 -9.17 -8.41
CA ASP A 385 -12.92 -9.71 -9.31
C ASP A 385 -13.06 -11.24 -9.15
N SER A 386 -11.98 -11.94 -8.78
CA SER A 386 -12.02 -13.38 -8.48
C SER A 386 -12.77 -13.72 -7.19
N CYS A 387 -12.97 -12.74 -6.30
CA CYS A 387 -13.76 -12.88 -5.08
C CYS A 387 -15.26 -12.63 -5.30
N SER A 388 -15.70 -12.28 -6.51
CA SER A 388 -17.11 -12.02 -6.81
C SER A 388 -17.87 -13.30 -7.15
N THR A 389 -19.08 -13.46 -6.60
CA THR A 389 -19.99 -14.55 -6.97
C THR A 389 -20.67 -14.32 -8.32
N SER A 390 -20.87 -13.06 -8.72
CA SER A 390 -21.59 -12.71 -9.96
C SER A 390 -20.74 -12.94 -11.21
N ASP A 391 -21.34 -13.48 -12.26
CA ASP A 391 -20.69 -13.62 -13.58
C ASP A 391 -20.34 -12.26 -14.19
N GLN A 392 -19.26 -12.25 -14.97
CA GLN A 392 -18.82 -11.03 -15.65
C GLN A 392 -19.53 -10.87 -16.98
N ASN A 393 -20.46 -9.91 -17.03
CA ASN A 393 -21.05 -9.46 -18.29
C ASN A 393 -20.08 -8.49 -18.98
N LEU A 394 -19.24 -9.04 -19.86
CA LEU A 394 -18.24 -8.27 -20.59
C LEU A 394 -18.79 -7.79 -21.94
N SER A 395 -18.59 -6.52 -22.21
CA SER A 395 -18.90 -5.86 -23.48
C SER A 395 -17.68 -5.09 -23.99
N LYS A 396 -17.78 -4.51 -25.19
CA LYS A 396 -16.73 -3.63 -25.75
C LYS A 396 -16.46 -2.39 -24.88
N ASP A 397 -17.42 -1.97 -24.08
CA ASP A 397 -17.33 -0.82 -23.18
C ASP A 397 -16.84 -1.20 -21.77
N SER A 398 -16.55 -2.49 -21.53
CA SER A 398 -16.00 -2.93 -20.26
C SER A 398 -14.58 -2.40 -20.05
N PRO A 399 -14.22 -2.02 -18.81
CA PRO A 399 -12.87 -1.54 -18.49
C PRO A 399 -11.77 -2.50 -18.97
N SER A 400 -10.68 -1.96 -19.52
CA SER A 400 -9.62 -2.76 -20.13
C SER A 400 -8.95 -3.75 -19.20
N ASN A 401 -8.82 -3.44 -17.90
CA ASN A 401 -8.33 -4.38 -16.90
C ASN A 401 -9.22 -5.63 -16.76
N LYS A 402 -10.55 -5.49 -16.88
CA LYS A 402 -11.48 -6.63 -16.87
C LYS A 402 -11.34 -7.47 -18.14
N LEU A 403 -11.27 -6.81 -19.30
CA LEU A 403 -11.05 -7.49 -20.58
C LEU A 403 -9.70 -8.23 -20.60
N LEU A 404 -8.66 -7.64 -20.00
CA LEU A 404 -7.31 -8.19 -19.95
C LEU A 404 -7.26 -9.54 -19.22
N PHE A 405 -8.03 -9.71 -18.14
CA PHE A 405 -8.06 -10.92 -17.31
C PHE A 405 -9.34 -11.77 -17.45
N ALA A 406 -10.21 -11.45 -18.41
CA ALA A 406 -11.50 -12.12 -18.61
C ALA A 406 -11.44 -13.65 -18.63
N LYS A 407 -10.40 -14.23 -19.26
CA LYS A 407 -10.21 -15.68 -19.35
C LYS A 407 -9.66 -16.32 -18.08
N ASP A 408 -9.01 -15.54 -17.21
CA ASP A 408 -8.35 -16.04 -16.01
C ASP A 408 -9.28 -16.00 -14.79
N ILE A 409 -10.17 -15.00 -14.72
CA ILE A 409 -11.08 -14.78 -13.60
C ILE A 409 -11.92 -16.03 -13.26
N PRO A 410 -12.51 -16.77 -14.22
CA PRO A 410 -13.23 -18.00 -13.90
C PRO A 410 -12.36 -19.08 -13.24
N VAL A 411 -11.06 -19.15 -13.57
CA VAL A 411 -10.11 -20.08 -12.94
C VAL A 411 -9.83 -19.63 -11.52
N PHE A 412 -9.55 -18.33 -11.32
CA PHE A 412 -9.29 -17.79 -9.98
C PHE A 412 -10.52 -17.88 -9.06
N LYS A 413 -11.74 -17.65 -9.58
CA LYS A 413 -12.98 -17.88 -8.82
C LYS A 413 -13.07 -19.30 -8.28
N LYS A 414 -12.76 -20.31 -9.12
CA LYS A 414 -12.71 -21.71 -8.69
C LYS A 414 -11.65 -21.94 -7.61
N SER A 415 -10.49 -21.30 -7.72
CA SER A 415 -9.45 -21.34 -6.68
C SER A 415 -9.92 -20.75 -5.36
N VAL A 416 -10.65 -19.62 -5.37
CA VAL A 416 -11.22 -19.01 -4.16
C VAL A 416 -12.25 -19.94 -3.52
N SER A 417 -13.19 -20.49 -4.30
CA SER A 417 -14.18 -21.44 -3.76
C SER A 417 -13.51 -22.67 -3.16
N LYS A 418 -12.53 -23.25 -3.87
CA LYS A 418 -11.77 -24.40 -3.38
C LYS A 418 -11.02 -24.07 -2.09
N TYR A 419 -10.37 -22.90 -2.01
CA TYR A 419 -9.67 -22.45 -0.81
C TYR A 419 -10.58 -22.42 0.41
N PHE A 420 -11.79 -21.88 0.28
CA PHE A 420 -12.76 -21.86 1.37
C PHE A 420 -13.31 -23.25 1.74
N GLU A 421 -13.59 -24.10 0.74
CA GLU A 421 -13.99 -25.49 1.00
C GLU A 421 -12.91 -26.28 1.72
N ASP A 422 -11.65 -26.14 1.30
CA ASP A 422 -10.52 -26.86 1.89
C ASP A 422 -10.29 -26.41 3.34
N ILE A 423 -10.38 -25.10 3.64
CA ILE A 423 -10.33 -24.59 5.04
C ILE A 423 -11.52 -25.08 5.86
N GLN A 424 -12.72 -25.12 5.28
CA GLN A 424 -13.91 -25.60 5.99
C GLN A 424 -13.76 -27.07 6.41
N ARG A 425 -13.11 -27.90 5.59
CA ARG A 425 -12.83 -29.32 5.89
C ARG A 425 -11.73 -29.53 6.93
N MET A 426 -10.93 -28.50 7.24
CA MET A 426 -9.89 -28.61 8.28
C MET A 426 -10.53 -28.80 9.67
N PRO A 427 -9.83 -29.49 10.60
CA PRO A 427 -10.25 -29.56 11.99
C PRO A 427 -10.48 -28.18 12.60
N ALA A 428 -11.44 -28.08 13.50
CA ALA A 428 -11.64 -26.87 14.30
C ALA A 428 -10.38 -26.59 15.14
N VAL A 429 -10.02 -25.32 15.26
CA VAL A 429 -8.89 -24.89 16.08
C VAL A 429 -9.33 -24.88 17.54
N SER A 430 -8.55 -25.51 18.42
CA SER A 430 -8.80 -25.44 19.86
C SER A 430 -8.44 -24.07 20.43
N ASP A 431 -9.11 -23.63 21.50
CA ASP A 431 -8.75 -22.37 22.17
C ASP A 431 -7.29 -22.37 22.65
N GLN A 432 -6.77 -23.54 23.05
CA GLN A 432 -5.38 -23.70 23.45
C GLN A 432 -4.42 -23.43 22.28
N ASP A 433 -4.69 -24.00 21.10
CA ASP A 433 -3.83 -23.81 19.91
C ASP A 433 -3.91 -22.37 19.39
N LEU A 434 -5.10 -21.78 19.40
CA LEU A 434 -5.28 -20.38 19.02
C LEU A 434 -4.51 -19.46 19.97
N ASN A 435 -4.65 -19.65 21.29
CA ASN A 435 -3.98 -18.83 22.28
C ASN A 435 -2.46 -19.03 22.26
N ALA A 436 -1.98 -20.24 22.01
CA ALA A 436 -0.55 -20.50 21.80
C ALA A 436 0.00 -19.72 20.60
N TYR A 437 -0.76 -19.68 19.50
CA TYR A 437 -0.41 -18.88 18.33
C TYR A 437 -0.41 -17.37 18.63
N LEU A 438 -1.46 -16.86 19.26
CA LEU A 438 -1.60 -15.43 19.60
C LEU A 438 -0.53 -14.96 20.60
N ALA A 439 -0.13 -15.83 21.55
CA ALA A 439 0.96 -15.55 22.47
C ALA A 439 2.30 -15.42 21.73
N GLU A 440 2.56 -16.27 20.74
CA GLU A 440 3.76 -16.17 19.91
C GLU A 440 3.78 -14.87 19.10
N VAL A 441 2.66 -14.51 18.46
CA VAL A 441 2.54 -13.24 17.73
C VAL A 441 2.73 -12.05 18.67
N SER A 442 2.16 -12.09 19.88
CA SER A 442 2.31 -11.02 20.88
C SER A 442 3.78 -10.82 21.29
N ARG A 443 4.54 -11.91 21.37
CA ARG A 443 5.96 -11.88 21.68
C ARG A 443 6.78 -11.24 20.56
N MET A 444 6.41 -11.47 19.29
CA MET A 444 7.08 -10.88 18.13
C MET A 444 6.97 -9.36 18.08
N SER A 445 5.85 -8.78 18.55
CA SER A 445 5.62 -7.33 18.54
C SER A 445 6.05 -6.62 19.83
N THR A 446 6.59 -7.34 20.81
CA THR A 446 7.04 -6.77 22.08
C THR A 446 8.20 -5.79 21.85
N ASN A 447 8.18 -4.63 22.54
CA ASN A 447 9.16 -3.54 22.47
C ASN A 447 9.22 -2.73 21.16
N TYR A 448 8.43 -3.05 20.13
CA TYR A 448 8.39 -2.24 18.90
C TYR A 448 7.47 -1.03 18.99
N PHE A 449 6.57 -0.98 19.98
CA PHE A 449 5.57 0.09 20.11
C PHE A 449 5.66 0.80 21.46
N THR A 450 5.54 2.13 21.43
CA THR A 450 5.47 2.97 22.64
C THR A 450 4.03 3.06 23.13
N LYS A 451 3.68 2.30 24.17
CA LYS A 451 2.31 2.27 24.70
C LYS A 451 1.86 3.58 25.32
N ASP A 452 2.78 4.31 25.95
CA ASP A 452 2.46 5.58 26.63
C ASP A 452 1.94 6.63 25.64
N ASN A 453 2.59 6.77 24.49
CA ASN A 453 2.12 7.67 23.42
C ASN A 453 0.75 7.23 22.88
N ALA A 454 0.54 5.92 22.69
CA ALA A 454 -0.75 5.42 22.24
C ALA A 454 -1.87 5.67 23.26
N LEU A 455 -1.56 5.55 24.56
CA LEU A 455 -2.50 5.81 25.64
C LEU A 455 -2.84 7.31 25.73
N PHE A 456 -1.84 8.18 25.60
CA PHE A 456 -2.02 9.62 25.56
C PHE A 456 -2.90 10.06 24.39
N GLU A 457 -2.62 9.56 23.18
CA GLU A 457 -3.43 9.83 22.00
C GLU A 457 -4.85 9.27 22.14
N LEU A 458 -5.02 8.07 22.73
CA LEU A 458 -6.35 7.50 22.98
C LEU A 458 -7.13 8.33 24.00
N TYR A 459 -6.48 8.85 25.03
CA TYR A 459 -7.09 9.71 26.02
C TYR A 459 -7.68 10.99 25.40
N SER A 460 -7.08 11.53 24.32
CA SER A 460 -7.66 12.68 23.62
C SER A 460 -9.08 12.41 23.10
N TYR A 461 -9.38 11.18 22.68
CA TYR A 461 -10.74 10.76 22.31
C TYR A 461 -11.62 10.60 23.54
N VAL A 462 -11.10 10.03 24.62
CA VAL A 462 -11.82 9.89 25.89
C VAL A 462 -12.25 11.25 26.42
N GLN A 463 -11.36 12.24 26.41
CA GLN A 463 -11.67 13.61 26.82
C GLN A 463 -12.69 14.27 25.89
N LYS A 464 -12.55 14.07 24.57
CA LYS A 464 -13.45 14.68 23.57
C LYS A 464 -14.89 14.16 23.66
N TYR A 465 -15.08 12.89 24.04
CA TYR A 465 -16.37 12.19 24.09
C TYR A 465 -16.74 11.76 25.52
N SER A 466 -16.20 12.43 26.55
CA SER A 466 -16.29 12.00 27.95
C SER A 466 -17.73 11.85 28.43
N ASN A 467 -18.61 12.76 28.02
CA ASN A 467 -20.02 12.75 28.42
C ASN A 467 -20.75 11.55 27.83
N GLU A 468 -20.62 11.33 26.51
CA GLU A 468 -21.25 10.21 25.81
C GLU A 468 -20.72 8.86 26.32
N ILE A 469 -19.42 8.77 26.59
CA ILE A 469 -18.78 7.61 27.20
C ILE A 469 -19.39 7.35 28.58
N ASN A 470 -19.45 8.37 29.44
CA ASN A 470 -19.95 8.23 30.80
C ASN A 470 -21.45 7.87 30.84
N GLU A 471 -22.28 8.52 30.01
CA GLU A 471 -23.69 8.18 29.84
C GLU A 471 -23.88 6.73 29.41
N SER A 472 -23.05 6.22 28.48
CA SER A 472 -23.12 4.83 28.05
C SER A 472 -22.69 3.85 29.15
N LEU A 473 -21.64 4.19 29.91
CA LEU A 473 -21.18 3.40 31.07
C LEU A 473 -22.19 3.42 32.22
N GLU A 474 -22.99 4.47 32.36
CA GLU A 474 -24.08 4.51 33.31
C GLU A 474 -25.32 3.77 32.79
N ALA A 475 -25.58 3.74 31.49
CA ALA A 475 -26.74 3.04 30.96
C ALA A 475 -26.65 1.52 31.15
N ASP A 476 -25.45 0.94 31.14
CA ASP A 476 -25.24 -0.49 31.34
C ASP A 476 -25.13 -0.87 32.84
N SER A 477 -25.93 -1.87 33.23
CA SER A 477 -25.98 -2.39 34.60
C SER A 477 -24.67 -3.06 35.04
N LEU A 478 -23.97 -3.72 34.11
CA LEU A 478 -22.71 -4.42 34.40
C LEU A 478 -21.57 -3.44 34.67
N THR A 479 -21.46 -2.38 33.87
CA THR A 479 -20.45 -1.33 34.02
C THR A 479 -20.67 -0.50 35.29
N LYS A 480 -21.93 -0.22 35.63
CA LYS A 480 -22.29 0.38 36.92
C LYS A 480 -21.88 -0.50 38.10
N ALA A 481 -22.19 -1.80 38.05
CA ALA A 481 -21.82 -2.73 39.10
C ALA A 481 -20.29 -2.82 39.31
N GLN A 482 -19.50 -2.60 38.26
CA GLN A 482 -18.03 -2.57 38.32
C GLN A 482 -17.43 -1.18 38.56
N GLN A 483 -18.26 -0.16 38.80
CA GLN A 483 -17.84 1.23 39.05
C GLN A 483 -16.97 1.83 37.92
N PHE A 484 -17.25 1.47 36.67
CA PHE A 484 -16.50 2.01 35.53
C PHE A 484 -16.66 3.52 35.33
N PRO A 485 -17.86 4.14 35.51
CA PRO A 485 -18.02 5.59 35.51
C PRO A 485 -17.07 6.29 36.50
N ASP A 486 -17.03 5.81 37.75
CA ASP A 486 -16.18 6.39 38.79
C ASP A 486 -14.69 6.24 38.46
N ARG A 487 -14.28 5.08 37.94
CA ARG A 487 -12.89 4.83 37.50
C ARG A 487 -12.49 5.77 36.36
N LEU A 488 -13.38 6.00 35.40
CA LEU A 488 -13.15 6.94 34.32
C LEU A 488 -13.01 8.38 34.84
N GLY A 489 -13.88 8.81 35.76
CA GLY A 489 -13.79 10.11 36.42
C GLY A 489 -12.44 10.31 37.14
N ASN A 490 -11.95 9.28 37.82
CA ASN A 490 -10.63 9.29 38.46
C ASN A 490 -9.49 9.44 37.44
N VAL A 491 -9.57 8.76 36.30
CA VAL A 491 -8.58 8.91 35.22
C VAL A 491 -8.59 10.33 34.67
N ILE A 492 -9.77 10.90 34.38
CA ILE A 492 -9.90 12.27 33.87
C ILE A 492 -9.30 13.27 34.86
N THR A 493 -9.66 13.16 36.14
CA THR A 493 -9.16 14.05 37.20
C THR A 493 -7.63 13.98 37.33
N ASN A 494 -7.06 12.78 37.28
CA ASN A 494 -5.61 12.60 37.35
C ASN A 494 -4.87 13.17 36.13
N MET A 495 -5.47 13.09 34.94
CA MET A 495 -4.89 13.58 33.69
C MET A 495 -4.99 15.11 33.54
N GLU A 496 -6.02 15.75 34.11
CA GLU A 496 -6.19 17.20 34.08
C GLU A 496 -5.32 17.94 35.11
N GLY A 497 -4.81 17.23 36.11
CA GLY A 497 -3.99 17.79 37.20
C GLY A 497 -4.79 18.67 38.16
N PRO A 498 -4.19 19.12 39.28
CA PRO A 498 -4.87 20.04 40.19
C PRO A 498 -5.20 21.34 39.45
N SER A 499 -6.48 21.72 39.47
CA SER A 499 -6.95 22.97 38.88
C SER A 499 -6.13 24.13 39.44
N ASN A 500 -5.54 24.96 38.58
CA ASN A 500 -4.87 26.22 38.95
C ASN A 500 -5.90 27.28 39.41
N VAL A 501 -6.75 26.94 40.37
CA VAL A 501 -7.68 27.84 41.05
C VAL A 501 -7.20 27.90 42.49
N GLY A 502 -6.22 28.78 42.78
CA GLY A 502 -5.81 29.00 44.17
C GLY A 502 -4.41 29.51 44.45
N MET A 503 -3.59 29.90 43.46
CA MET A 503 -2.39 30.68 43.73
C MET A 503 -2.74 32.17 43.64
N ALA A 504 -3.58 32.62 44.57
CA ALA A 504 -3.62 34.03 44.94
C ALA A 504 -2.30 34.30 45.68
N TYR A 505 -1.42 35.07 45.03
CA TYR A 505 -0.22 35.62 45.67
C TYR A 505 -0.64 36.35 46.95
N VAL A 506 -0.08 35.92 48.09
CA VAL A 506 0.08 36.76 49.28
C VAL A 506 1.55 37.12 49.37
#